data_AF-A0A346ADX3-F1
#
_entry.id   AF-A0A346ADX3-F1
#
_cell.length_a   1.000
_cell.length_b   1.000
_cell.length_c   1.000
_cell.angle_alpha   90.00
_cell.angle_beta   90.00
_cell.angle_gamma   90.00
#
_symmetry.space_group_name_H-M   'P 1'
#
loop_
_entity.id
_entity.type
_entity.pdbx_description
1 polymer ?
#
loop_
_entity_poly.entity_id
_entity_poly.type
_entity_poly.pdbx_seq_one_letter_code
_entity_poly.pdbx_strand_id
1 'polypeptide(L)'
;GVGFVTGLVGAGHDPKGSRVALVGAGGAGSAIAAALLAAGADRLSVCDPDTAKLAGLRSRLDAHWPDRTVTSTEPRVDGAGIVVNATPLGLRPDDPLPFRPEALPSGIVVADIIMKPRETRLLREAAALGHRVHYGIHMLDGQLDSYRAFFGLGDDYQIEGCDVPGADIP
;
A
#
# COMPACT_ATOMS: atom_id res chain seq x y z
N GLY A 1 -5.92 -3.92 -4.03
CA GLY A 1 -6.36 -2.55 -4.33
C GLY A 1 -7.31 -2.07 -3.27
N VAL A 2 -8.61 -2.35 -3.43
CA VAL A 2 -9.68 -1.91 -2.50
C VAL A 2 -9.35 -2.21 -1.04
N GLY A 3 -8.99 -3.45 -0.69
CA GLY A 3 -8.72 -3.74 0.72
C GLY A 3 -7.48 -3.06 1.31
N PHE A 4 -6.51 -2.61 0.50
CA PHE A 4 -5.45 -1.72 0.99
C PHE A 4 -6.06 -0.38 1.43
N VAL A 5 -6.92 0.22 0.61
CA VAL A 5 -7.61 1.48 0.94
C VAL A 5 -8.53 1.29 2.15
N THR A 6 -9.29 0.19 2.21
CA THR A 6 -10.14 -0.13 3.37
C THR A 6 -9.33 -0.21 4.65
N GLY A 7 -8.21 -0.95 4.65
CA GLY A 7 -7.30 -1.01 5.78
C GLY A 7 -6.72 0.35 6.15
N LEU A 8 -6.35 1.15 5.14
CA LEU A 8 -5.79 2.49 5.31
C LEU A 8 -6.79 3.44 5.99
N VAL A 9 -8.03 3.46 5.52
CA VAL A 9 -9.13 4.24 6.12
C VAL A 9 -9.46 3.74 7.52
N GLY A 10 -9.54 2.42 7.73
CA GLY A 10 -9.79 1.82 9.04
C GLY A 10 -8.73 2.15 10.09
N ALA A 11 -7.48 2.38 9.65
CA ALA A 11 -6.38 2.86 10.49
C ALA A 11 -6.35 4.38 10.67
N GLY A 12 -7.34 5.12 10.15
CA GLY A 12 -7.42 6.58 10.25
C GLY A 12 -6.49 7.33 9.29
N HIS A 13 -6.17 6.74 8.13
CA HIS A 13 -5.28 7.32 7.12
C HIS A 13 -6.02 7.60 5.80
N ASP A 14 -7.17 8.29 5.86
CA ASP A 14 -8.00 8.56 4.68
C ASP A 14 -7.19 9.22 3.52
N PRO A 15 -7.07 8.58 2.34
CA PRO A 15 -6.34 9.13 1.21
C PRO A 15 -7.08 10.27 0.49
N LYS A 16 -8.35 10.53 0.82
CA LYS A 16 -9.16 11.56 0.17
C LYS A 16 -8.50 12.94 0.25
N GLY A 17 -8.34 13.58 -0.91
CA GLY A 17 -7.67 14.88 -1.05
C GLY A 17 -6.15 14.86 -0.85
N SER A 18 -5.56 13.70 -0.51
CA SER A 18 -4.13 13.57 -0.27
C SER A 18 -3.34 13.42 -1.57
N ARG A 19 -2.08 13.86 -1.55
CA ARG A 19 -1.08 13.49 -2.56
C ARG A 19 -0.39 12.21 -2.11
N VAL A 20 -0.41 11.18 -2.95
CA VAL A 20 0.14 9.86 -2.62
C VAL A 20 1.32 9.54 -3.53
N ALA A 21 2.42 9.06 -2.96
CA ALA A 21 3.53 8.48 -3.70
C ALA A 21 3.49 6.96 -3.56
N LEU A 22 3.58 6.24 -4.67
CA LEU A 22 3.53 4.79 -4.75
C LEU A 22 4.79 4.27 -5.45
N VAL A 23 5.60 3.50 -4.72
CA VAL A 23 6.81 2.87 -5.27
C VAL A 23 6.49 1.43 -5.64
N GLY A 24 6.50 1.12 -6.93
CA GLY A 24 6.14 -0.17 -7.53
C GLY A 24 4.89 -0.09 -8.40
N ALA A 25 5.02 -0.44 -9.68
CA ALA A 25 3.93 -0.50 -10.68
C ALA A 25 3.57 -1.95 -11.08
N GLY A 26 3.97 -2.94 -10.28
CA GLY A 26 3.58 -4.35 -10.45
C GLY A 26 2.08 -4.59 -10.25
N GLY A 27 1.65 -5.86 -10.15
CA GLY A 27 0.23 -6.21 -10.03
C GLY A 27 -0.47 -5.57 -8.82
N ALA A 28 0.12 -5.69 -7.63
CA ALA A 28 -0.40 -5.07 -6.42
C ALA A 28 -0.39 -3.53 -6.51
N GLY A 29 0.74 -2.95 -6.92
CA GLY A 29 0.89 -1.50 -7.11
C GLY A 29 -0.14 -0.92 -8.09
N SER A 30 -0.33 -1.55 -9.25
CA SER A 30 -1.35 -1.15 -10.23
C SER A 30 -2.76 -1.16 -9.63
N ALA A 31 -3.11 -2.18 -8.86
CA ALA A 31 -4.42 -2.27 -8.22
C ALA A 31 -4.60 -1.26 -7.07
N ILE A 32 -3.52 -0.93 -6.36
CA ILE A 32 -3.52 0.09 -5.30
C ILE A 32 -3.63 1.49 -5.91
N ALA A 33 -2.90 1.78 -6.98
CA ALA A 33 -2.96 3.04 -7.71
C ALA A 33 -4.40 3.40 -8.12
N ALA A 34 -5.09 2.47 -8.77
CA ALA A 34 -6.48 2.66 -9.16
C ALA A 34 -7.41 2.84 -7.95
N ALA A 35 -7.22 2.05 -6.89
CA ALA A 35 -8.04 2.13 -5.68
C ALA A 35 -7.86 3.46 -4.93
N LEU A 36 -6.62 3.99 -4.85
CA LEU A 36 -6.32 5.28 -4.23
C LEU A 36 -7.01 6.44 -4.95
N LEU A 37 -6.96 6.46 -6.29
CA LEU A 37 -7.65 7.48 -7.09
C LEU A 37 -9.17 7.36 -6.98
N ALA A 38 -9.71 6.13 -7.00
CA ALA A 38 -11.12 5.88 -6.78
C ALA A 38 -11.60 6.36 -5.38
N ALA A 39 -10.73 6.25 -4.37
CA ALA A 39 -10.98 6.74 -3.02
C ALA A 39 -10.83 8.27 -2.87
N GLY A 40 -10.46 8.98 -3.93
CA GLY A 40 -10.42 10.43 -3.97
C GLY A 40 -9.06 11.05 -3.64
N ALA A 41 -7.95 10.31 -3.75
CA ALA A 41 -6.62 10.92 -3.72
C ALA A 41 -6.51 12.04 -4.79
N ASP A 42 -5.97 13.20 -4.42
CA ASP A 42 -5.90 14.36 -5.31
C ASP A 42 -4.85 14.19 -6.42
N ARG A 43 -3.70 13.59 -6.09
CA ARG A 43 -2.63 13.27 -7.03
C ARG A 43 -1.95 11.96 -6.65
N LEU A 44 -1.51 11.23 -7.65
CA LEU A 44 -0.73 10.02 -7.50
C LEU A 44 0.61 10.15 -8.24
N SER A 45 1.72 9.97 -7.53
CA SER A 45 3.02 9.71 -8.16
C SER A 45 3.32 8.23 -8.12
N VAL A 46 3.62 7.61 -9.26
CA VAL A 46 4.00 6.20 -9.34
C VAL A 46 5.44 6.07 -9.82
N CYS A 47 6.24 5.30 -9.10
CA CYS A 47 7.62 5.00 -9.44
C CYS A 47 7.80 3.51 -9.78
N ASP A 48 8.51 3.21 -10.86
CA ASP A 48 8.99 1.86 -11.19
C ASP A 48 10.17 1.98 -12.17
N PRO A 49 11.24 1.17 -12.06
CA PRO A 49 12.33 1.19 -13.03
C PRO A 49 11.87 0.77 -14.44
N ASP A 50 10.76 0.02 -14.56
CA ASP A 50 10.21 -0.43 -15.83
C ASP A 50 9.29 0.64 -16.45
N THR A 51 9.83 1.36 -17.44
CA THR A 51 9.12 2.43 -18.15
C THR A 51 7.90 1.92 -18.94
N ALA A 52 7.91 0.67 -19.40
CA ALA A 52 6.77 0.09 -20.11
C ALA A 52 5.60 -0.16 -19.16
N LYS A 53 5.87 -0.66 -17.94
CA LYS A 53 4.84 -0.77 -16.87
C LYS A 53 4.26 0.59 -16.52
N LEU A 54 5.11 1.60 -16.35
CA LEU A 54 4.67 2.97 -16.07
C LEU A 54 3.77 3.52 -17.16
N ALA A 55 4.17 3.41 -18.43
CA ALA A 55 3.37 3.91 -19.55
C ALA A 55 2.00 3.21 -19.63
N GLY A 56 1.99 1.87 -19.51
CA GLY A 56 0.75 1.09 -19.54
C GLY A 56 -0.16 1.33 -18.34
N LEU A 57 0.40 1.53 -17.14
CA LEU A 57 -0.38 1.92 -15.97
C LEU A 57 -0.94 3.33 -16.12
N ARG A 58 -0.11 4.30 -16.47
CA ARG A 58 -0.53 5.69 -16.66
C ARG A 58 -1.65 5.81 -17.68
N SER A 59 -1.52 5.17 -18.85
CA SER A 59 -2.56 5.21 -19.88
C SER A 59 -3.92 4.73 -19.36
N ARG A 60 -3.94 3.64 -18.58
CA ARG A 60 -5.18 3.12 -17.97
C ARG A 60 -5.74 4.06 -16.91
N LEU A 61 -4.89 4.66 -16.07
CA LEU A 61 -5.34 5.59 -15.03
C LEU A 61 -5.85 6.90 -15.63
N ASP A 62 -5.14 7.48 -16.59
CA ASP A 62 -5.50 8.75 -17.24
C ASP A 62 -6.84 8.65 -18.01
N ALA A 63 -7.22 7.46 -18.48
CA ALA A 63 -8.53 7.21 -19.09
C ALA A 63 -9.72 7.39 -18.12
N HIS A 64 -9.48 7.25 -16.80
CA HIS A 64 -10.51 7.39 -15.76
C HIS A 64 -10.32 8.63 -14.89
N TRP A 65 -9.07 9.05 -14.68
CA TRP A 65 -8.65 10.17 -13.83
C TRP A 65 -7.62 11.03 -14.57
N PRO A 66 -8.05 11.82 -15.57
CA PRO A 66 -7.14 12.61 -16.39
C PRO A 66 -6.32 13.60 -15.52
N ASP A 67 -5.04 13.72 -15.83
CA ASP A 67 -4.08 14.63 -15.19
C ASP A 67 -3.89 14.43 -13.68
N ARG A 68 -4.25 13.25 -13.15
CA ARG A 68 -4.08 12.90 -11.73
C ARG A 68 -2.82 12.09 -11.44
N THR A 69 -2.21 11.48 -12.46
CA THR A 69 -1.06 10.57 -12.30
C THR A 69 0.21 11.14 -12.92
N VAL A 70 1.31 11.08 -12.16
CA VAL A 70 2.66 11.34 -12.66
C VAL A 70 3.51 10.10 -12.47
N THR A 71 4.26 9.71 -13.49
CA THR A 71 5.16 8.55 -13.44
C THR A 71 6.62 8.96 -13.46
N SER A 72 7.48 8.24 -12.74
CA SER A 72 8.93 8.45 -12.76
C SER A 72 9.66 7.13 -12.58
N THR A 73 10.91 7.03 -13.04
CA THR A 73 11.76 5.86 -12.77
C THR A 73 12.40 5.88 -11.39
N GLU A 74 12.31 7.02 -10.68
CA GLU A 74 12.84 7.20 -9.35
C GLU A 74 11.75 7.67 -8.37
N PRO A 75 11.84 7.29 -7.07
CA PRO A 75 10.86 7.69 -6.08
C PRO A 75 10.77 9.21 -5.94
N ARG A 76 9.58 9.77 -6.17
CA ARG A 76 9.26 11.17 -5.91
C ARG A 76 8.30 11.26 -4.74
N VAL A 77 8.86 11.52 -3.56
CA VAL A 77 8.11 11.51 -2.30
C VAL A 77 7.86 12.91 -1.74
N ASP A 78 8.46 13.94 -2.35
CA ASP A 78 8.33 15.32 -1.91
C ASP A 78 6.88 15.81 -2.00
N GLY A 79 6.37 16.35 -0.90
CA GLY A 79 5.01 16.87 -0.82
C GLY A 79 3.90 15.82 -0.77
N ALA A 80 4.23 14.54 -0.67
CA ALA A 80 3.26 13.48 -0.43
C ALA A 80 2.79 13.49 1.04
N GLY A 81 1.49 13.27 1.26
CA GLY A 81 0.92 13.03 2.59
C GLY A 81 0.90 11.55 2.98
N ILE A 82 1.02 10.66 1.98
CA ILE A 82 1.07 9.20 2.14
C ILE A 82 2.11 8.67 1.15
N VAL A 83 3.03 7.81 1.61
CA VAL A 83 4.00 7.12 0.76
C VAL A 83 3.85 5.62 0.95
N VAL A 84 3.75 4.86 -0.15
CA VAL A 84 3.45 3.43 -0.15
C VAL A 84 4.57 2.67 -0.85
N ASN A 85 5.18 1.70 -0.16
CA ASN A 85 5.99 0.66 -0.78
C ASN A 85 5.08 -0.46 -1.29
N ALA A 86 5.05 -0.65 -2.60
CA ALA A 86 4.42 -1.76 -3.29
C ALA A 86 5.43 -2.63 -4.05
N THR A 87 6.71 -2.52 -3.72
CA THR A 87 7.79 -3.35 -4.25
C THR A 87 8.07 -4.56 -3.35
N PRO A 88 8.88 -5.53 -3.82
CA PRO A 88 9.40 -6.59 -2.97
C PRO A 88 10.49 -6.15 -1.97
N LEU A 89 10.98 -4.90 -2.03
CA LEU A 89 12.07 -4.42 -1.18
C LEU A 89 11.61 -4.36 0.28
N GLY A 90 12.29 -5.12 1.14
CA GLY A 90 11.92 -5.31 2.54
C GLY A 90 11.53 -6.75 2.89
N LEU A 91 11.45 -7.64 1.90
CA LEU A 91 11.29 -9.09 2.12
C LEU A 91 12.57 -9.71 2.66
N ARG A 92 13.74 -9.16 2.32
CA ARG A 92 15.04 -9.60 2.82
C ARG A 92 15.64 -8.55 3.76
N PRO A 93 16.37 -8.96 4.81
CA PRO A 93 17.00 -8.01 5.75
C PRO A 93 17.94 -6.99 5.07
N ASP A 94 18.63 -7.41 4.01
CA ASP A 94 19.65 -6.62 3.31
C ASP A 94 19.11 -5.89 2.07
N ASP A 95 17.79 -5.92 1.83
CA ASP A 95 17.20 -5.16 0.72
C ASP A 95 17.46 -3.65 0.92
N PRO A 96 17.77 -2.92 -0.16
CA PRO A 96 17.83 -1.46 -0.09
C PRO A 96 16.45 -0.89 0.26
N LEU A 97 16.42 0.30 0.86
CA LEU A 97 15.15 0.98 1.10
C LEU A 97 14.50 1.39 -0.25
N PRO A 98 13.19 1.23 -0.40
CA PRO A 98 12.47 1.64 -1.60
C PRO A 98 12.44 3.16 -1.79
N PHE A 99 12.60 3.92 -0.71
CA PHE A 99 12.75 5.37 -0.66
C PHE A 99 13.36 5.76 0.70
N ARG A 100 13.83 7.00 0.83
CA ARG A 100 14.47 7.50 2.05
C ARG A 100 13.43 8.14 2.99
N PRO A 101 13.11 7.54 4.14
CA PRO A 101 12.15 8.12 5.08
C PRO A 101 12.58 9.49 5.61
N GLU A 102 13.89 9.76 5.68
CA GLU A 102 14.45 11.03 6.17
C GLU A 102 14.16 12.22 5.25
N ALA A 103 13.83 11.95 3.98
CA ALA A 103 13.44 12.98 3.01
C ALA A 103 11.95 13.37 3.13
N LEU A 104 11.18 12.67 3.97
CA LEU A 104 9.75 12.88 4.08
C LEU A 104 9.40 14.04 5.02
N PRO A 105 8.32 14.78 4.74
CA PRO A 105 7.75 15.71 5.70
C PRO A 105 7.40 15.00 7.02
N SER A 106 7.61 15.66 8.16
CA SER A 106 7.33 15.08 9.48
C SER A 106 5.86 14.64 9.63
N GLY A 107 5.64 13.48 10.27
CA GLY A 107 4.31 13.00 10.66
C GLY A 107 3.41 12.44 9.54
N ILE A 108 3.91 12.34 8.30
CA ILE A 108 3.15 11.71 7.21
C ILE A 108 2.96 10.20 7.41
N VAL A 109 2.12 9.58 6.57
CA VAL A 109 1.89 8.13 6.61
C VAL A 109 2.87 7.42 5.69
N VAL A 110 3.57 6.42 6.22
CA VAL A 110 4.42 5.49 5.48
C VAL A 110 3.78 4.10 5.53
N ALA A 111 3.48 3.55 4.36
CA ALA A 111 2.81 2.26 4.23
C ALA A 111 3.71 1.25 3.51
N ASP A 112 3.58 -0.02 3.90
CA ASP A 112 4.21 -1.15 3.20
C ASP A 112 3.15 -2.23 2.97
N ILE A 113 3.16 -2.87 1.80
CA ILE A 113 2.23 -3.96 1.49
C ILE A 113 2.80 -5.34 1.86
N ILE A 114 4.07 -5.40 2.26
CA ILE A 114 4.69 -6.63 2.75
C ILE A 114 4.02 -7.04 4.06
N MET A 115 3.54 -8.29 4.11
CA MET A 115 2.86 -8.86 5.28
C MET A 115 3.83 -9.59 6.22
N LYS A 116 4.88 -10.20 5.64
CA LYS A 116 5.91 -10.95 6.38
C LYS A 116 7.29 -10.61 5.80
N PRO A 117 8.21 -10.03 6.60
CA PRO A 117 8.05 -9.66 8.02
C PRO A 117 7.01 -8.56 8.23
N ARG A 118 6.34 -8.55 9.40
CA ARG A 118 5.33 -7.52 9.72
C ARG A 118 5.94 -6.13 9.76
N GLU A 119 7.10 -6.00 10.40
CA GLU A 119 7.85 -4.75 10.48
C GLU A 119 9.05 -4.82 9.53
N THR A 120 8.88 -4.24 8.34
CA THR A 120 9.98 -4.09 7.37
C THR A 120 10.97 -3.03 7.87
N ARG A 121 12.18 -3.04 7.32
CA ARG A 121 13.20 -2.02 7.62
C ARG A 121 12.67 -0.60 7.36
N LEU A 122 11.94 -0.42 6.26
CA LEU A 122 11.26 0.84 5.93
C LEU A 122 10.34 1.32 7.07
N LEU A 123 9.43 0.46 7.54
CA LEU A 123 8.48 0.84 8.58
C LEU A 123 9.18 1.13 9.91
N ARG A 124 10.21 0.36 10.26
CA ARG A 124 11.00 0.60 11.48
C ARG A 124 11.69 1.96 11.45
N GLU A 125 12.35 2.29 10.35
CA GLU A 125 13.05 3.57 10.19
C GLU A 125 12.06 4.74 10.15
N ALA A 126 10.93 4.58 9.45
CA ALA A 126 9.88 5.59 9.41
C ALA A 126 9.30 5.86 10.82
N ALA A 127 9.03 4.81 11.60
CA ALA A 127 8.54 4.94 12.96
C ALA A 127 9.57 5.63 13.88
N ALA A 128 10.86 5.28 13.75
CA ALA A 128 11.93 5.91 14.52
C ALA A 128 12.07 7.43 14.25
N LEU A 129 11.66 7.88 13.06
CA LEU A 129 11.61 9.28 12.67
C LEU A 129 10.29 9.98 13.04
N GLY A 130 9.35 9.28 13.67
CA GLY A 130 8.06 9.81 14.10
C GLY A 130 6.98 9.85 13.01
N HIS A 131 7.16 9.15 11.90
CA HIS A 131 6.09 8.97 10.93
C HIS A 131 5.03 7.99 11.44
N ARG A 132 3.80 8.13 10.93
CA ARG A 132 2.75 7.15 11.14
C ARG A 132 2.99 5.98 10.20
N VAL A 133 2.90 4.75 10.69
CA VAL A 133 3.17 3.55 9.88
C VAL A 133 1.90 2.76 9.61
N HIS A 134 1.77 2.27 8.38
CA HIS A 134 0.68 1.40 7.96
C HIS A 134 1.24 0.05 7.51
N TYR A 135 0.96 -0.98 8.32
CA TYR A 135 1.44 -2.34 8.11
C TYR A 135 0.65 -3.07 7.01
N GLY A 136 1.33 -3.94 6.25
CA GLY A 136 0.73 -4.68 5.15
C GLY A 136 -0.38 -5.64 5.55
N ILE A 137 -0.45 -6.05 6.83
CA ILE A 137 -1.53 -6.91 7.33
C ILE A 137 -2.92 -6.27 7.17
N HIS A 138 -3.03 -4.94 7.31
CA HIS A 138 -4.32 -4.25 7.19
C HIS A 138 -4.91 -4.35 5.78
N MET A 139 -4.06 -4.57 4.77
CA MET A 139 -4.51 -4.84 3.41
C MET A 139 -5.23 -6.19 3.30
N LEU A 140 -4.86 -7.18 4.11
CA LEU A 140 -5.57 -8.47 4.19
C LEU A 140 -6.89 -8.30 4.92
N ASP A 141 -6.88 -7.62 6.07
CA ASP A 141 -8.08 -7.35 6.87
C ASP A 141 -9.16 -6.66 6.01
N GLY A 142 -8.77 -5.65 5.24
CA GLY A 142 -9.66 -4.95 4.31
C GLY A 142 -10.06 -5.75 3.07
N GLN A 143 -9.43 -6.89 2.78
CA GLN A 143 -9.79 -7.78 1.66
C GLN A 143 -10.74 -8.89 2.07
N LEU A 144 -10.88 -9.19 3.36
CA LEU A 144 -11.67 -10.33 3.83
C LEU A 144 -13.11 -10.31 3.30
N ASP A 145 -13.78 -9.17 3.34
CA ASP A 145 -15.16 -9.06 2.85
C ASP A 145 -15.24 -9.18 1.32
N SER A 146 -14.21 -8.72 0.60
CA SER A 146 -14.13 -8.92 -0.86
C SER A 146 -13.93 -10.39 -1.22
N TYR A 147 -13.13 -11.13 -0.44
CA TYR A 147 -12.95 -12.56 -0.62
C TYR A 147 -14.23 -13.32 -0.30
N ARG A 148 -14.88 -12.99 0.82
CA ARG A 148 -16.18 -13.55 1.20
C ARG A 148 -17.21 -13.40 0.09
N ALA A 149 -17.38 -12.18 -0.42
CA ALA A 149 -18.30 -11.90 -1.52
C ALA A 149 -17.91 -12.66 -2.81
N PHE A 150 -16.63 -12.69 -3.18
CA PHE A 150 -16.16 -13.34 -4.40
C PHE A 150 -16.36 -14.87 -4.36
N PHE A 151 -16.11 -15.51 -3.22
CA PHE A 151 -16.28 -16.95 -3.04
C PHE A 151 -17.69 -17.36 -2.60
N GLY A 152 -18.61 -16.41 -2.43
CA GLY A 152 -19.97 -16.68 -1.96
C GLY A 152 -20.03 -17.16 -0.50
N LEU A 153 -19.03 -16.82 0.32
CA LEU A 153 -19.01 -17.09 1.75
C LEU A 153 -19.77 -15.97 2.47
N GLY A 154 -21.09 -16.10 2.61
CA GLY A 154 -21.95 -15.12 3.28
C GLY A 154 -21.72 -15.01 4.80
N ASP A 155 -22.47 -14.13 5.45
CA ASP A 155 -22.41 -13.83 6.90
C ASP A 155 -22.71 -15.04 7.81
N ASP A 156 -23.22 -16.13 7.24
CA ASP A 156 -23.53 -17.39 7.93
C ASP A 156 -22.28 -18.26 8.19
N TYR A 157 -21.10 -17.84 7.73
CA TYR A 157 -19.85 -18.54 8.04
C TYR A 157 -19.41 -18.22 9.48
N GLN A 158 -20.04 -18.88 10.45
CA GLN A 158 -19.51 -19.00 11.81
C GLN A 158 -18.18 -19.74 11.72
N ILE A 159 -17.09 -19.11 12.18
CA ILE A 159 -15.89 -19.87 12.54
C ILE A 159 -16.26 -20.65 13.81
N GLU A 160 -16.94 -21.79 13.67
CA GLU A 160 -16.99 -22.77 14.73
C GLU A 160 -15.56 -23.29 14.93
N GLY A 161 -14.97 -22.94 16.07
CA GLY A 161 -13.80 -23.59 16.66
C GLY A 161 -12.75 -24.04 15.65
N CYS A 162 -11.99 -23.09 15.09
CA CYS A 162 -10.68 -23.44 14.56
C CYS A 162 -9.77 -23.73 15.76
N ASP A 163 -9.84 -24.94 16.30
CA ASP A 163 -8.73 -25.53 17.03
C ASP A 163 -7.59 -25.62 16.01
N VAL A 164 -6.70 -24.65 16.03
CA VAL A 164 -5.41 -24.71 15.36
C VAL A 164 -4.57 -25.73 16.12
N PRO A 165 -4.36 -26.95 15.61
CA PRO A 165 -3.52 -27.92 16.31
C PRO A 165 -2.07 -27.42 16.20
N GLY A 166 -1.47 -27.04 17.33
CA GLY A 166 -0.04 -26.77 17.41
C GLY A 166 0.40 -25.31 17.43
N ALA A 167 -0.42 -24.38 17.92
CA ALA A 167 0.07 -23.06 18.32
C ALA A 167 0.77 -23.10 19.69
N ASP A 168 1.83 -23.90 19.80
CA ASP A 168 2.83 -23.70 20.84
C ASP A 168 3.70 -22.52 20.40
N ILE A 169 3.46 -21.37 21.04
CA ILE A 169 4.26 -20.16 20.93
C ILE A 169 5.50 -20.33 21.82
N PRO A 170 6.74 -20.40 21.28
CA PRO A 170 7.92 -19.94 21.99
C PRO A 170 8.05 -18.42 21.93
#